data_AF-A0A7C1AJD4-F1
#
_entry.id   AF-A0A7C1AJD4-F1
#
_cell.length_a   1.000
_cell.length_b   1.000
_cell.length_c   1.000
_cell.angle_alpha   90.00
_cell.angle_beta   90.00
_cell.angle_gamma   90.00
#
_symmetry.space_group_name_H-M   'P 1'
#
loop_
_entity.id
_entity.type
_entity.pdbx_description
1 polymer ?
#
loop_
_entity_poly.entity_id
_entity_poly.type
_entity_poly.pdbx_seq_one_letter_code
_entity_poly.pdbx_strand_id
1 'polypeptide(L)' 'MQTKLTLRLDGDLINKAKILAGKKGKSLSKLVAEYFAYITSKELSDQKDLTPIVKSLYGSLANEKVDETDYKEYLEKKYL' A
#
# COMPACT_ATOMS: atom_id res chain seq x y z
N MET A 1 -8.56 17.09 5.19
CA MET A 1 -7.95 18.39 4.82
C MET A 1 -7.75 18.43 3.31
N GLN A 2 -7.93 19.59 2.66
CA GLN A 2 -7.49 19.82 1.28
C GLN A 2 -6.19 20.62 1.30
N THR A 3 -5.17 20.14 0.59
CA THR A 3 -3.88 20.81 0.43
C THR A 3 -3.58 20.99 -1.05
N LYS A 4 -2.82 22.02 -1.40
CA LYS A 4 -2.42 22.30 -2.78
C LYS A 4 -1.05 21.69 -3.04
N LEU A 5 -0.94 20.90 -4.11
CA LEU A 5 0.32 20.41 -4.63
C LEU A 5 0.65 21.15 -5.92
N THR A 6 1.83 21.77 -5.99
CA THR A 6 2.32 22.47 -7.19
C THR A 6 3.50 21.68 -7.76
N LEU A 7 3.40 21.28 -9.03
CA LEU A 7 4.46 20.55 -9.74
C LEU A 7 5.06 21.45 -10.82
N ARG A 8 6.40 21.45 -10.93
CA ARG A 8 7.09 22.10 -12.05
C ARG A 8 7.28 21.08 -13.16
N LEU A 9 6.66 21.36 -14.32
CA LEU A 9 6.65 20.48 -15.48
C LEU A 9 6.86 21.32 -16.74
N ASP A 10 7.22 20.65 -17.82
CA ASP A 10 7.29 21.26 -19.14
C ASP A 10 5.91 21.79 -19.60
N GLY A 11 5.91 22.94 -20.27
CA GLY A 11 4.68 23.61 -20.71
C GLY A 11 3.91 22.83 -21.77
N ASP A 12 4.62 22.23 -22.73
CA ASP A 12 3.99 21.43 -23.79
C ASP A 12 3.39 20.15 -23.23
N LEU A 13 4.04 19.56 -22.23
CA LEU A 13 3.50 18.43 -21.48
C LEU A 13 2.17 18.79 -20.80
N ILE A 14 2.09 19.94 -20.11
CA ILE A 14 0.86 20.41 -19.45
C ILE A 14 -0.27 20.59 -20.47
N ASN A 15 0.03 21.18 -21.64
CA ASN A 15 -0.95 21.41 -22.69
C ASN A 15 -1.50 20.11 -23.26
N LYS A 16 -0.62 19.16 -23.60
CA LYS A 16 -1.02 17.82 -24.08
C LYS A 16 -1.89 17.09 -23.05
N ALA A 17 -1.51 17.17 -21.77
CA ALA A 17 -2.26 16.54 -20.69
C ALA A 17 -3.66 17.16 -20.51
N LYS A 18 -3.79 18.49 -20.60
CA LYS A 18 -5.09 19.18 -20.55
C LYS A 18 -6.01 18.77 -21.71
N ILE A 19 -5.48 18.67 -22.93
CA ILE A 19 -6.26 18.23 -24.11
C ILE A 19 -6.81 16.82 -23.89
N LEU A 20 -5.95 15.89 -23.43
CA LEU A 20 -6.36 14.52 -23.12
C LEU A 20 -7.41 14.47 -22.01
N ALA A 21 -7.23 15.28 -20.96
CA ALA A 21 -8.19 15.38 -19.86
C ALA A 21 -9.56 15.87 -20.36
N GLY A 22 -9.57 16.93 -21.17
CA GLY A 22 -10.78 17.48 -21.78
C GLY A 22 -11.51 16.46 -22.66
N LYS A 23 -10.77 15.70 -23.49
CA LYS A 23 -11.35 14.60 -24.29
C LYS A 23 -12.01 13.52 -23.43
N LYS A 24 -11.54 13.30 -22.20
CA LYS A 24 -12.11 12.35 -21.23
C LYS A 24 -13.16 12.98 -20.30
N GLY A 25 -13.52 14.25 -20.49
CA GLY A 25 -14.47 14.96 -19.62
C GLY A 25 -13.96 15.14 -18.18
N LYS A 26 -12.64 15.11 -17.95
CA LYS A 26 -12.03 15.28 -16.62
C LYS A 26 -11.08 16.48 -16.60
N SER A 27 -10.91 17.09 -15.44
CA SER A 27 -9.83 18.06 -15.25
C SER A 27 -8.47 17.34 -15.10
N LEU A 28 -7.39 18.03 -15.44
CA LEU A 28 -6.04 17.50 -15.25
C LEU A 28 -5.77 17.17 -13.77
N SER A 29 -6.21 18.02 -12.85
CA SER A 29 -6.11 17.80 -11.40
C SER A 29 -6.87 16.54 -10.95
N LYS A 30 -8.04 16.26 -11.53
CA LYS A 30 -8.79 15.03 -11.23
C LYS A 30 -8.05 13.78 -11.72
N LEU A 31 -7.48 13.82 -12.93
CA LEU A 31 -6.68 12.71 -13.46
C LEU A 31 -5.46 12.41 -12.58
N VAL A 32 -4.74 13.44 -12.16
CA VAL A 32 -3.56 13.28 -11.30
C VAL A 32 -3.95 12.76 -9.91
N ALA A 33 -5.06 13.25 -9.33
CA ALA A 33 -5.57 12.73 -8.06
C ALA A 33 -5.97 11.24 -8.15
N GLU A 34 -6.66 10.84 -9.22
CA GLU A 34 -7.00 9.43 -9.47
C GLU A 34 -5.74 8.56 -9.63
N TYR A 35 -4.71 9.06 -10.33
CA TYR A 35 -3.44 8.36 -10.45
C TYR A 35 -2.73 8.19 -9.11
N PHE A 36 -2.66 9.24 -8.29
CA PHE A 36 -2.08 9.14 -6.95
C PHE A 36 -2.84 8.16 -6.06
N ALA A 37 -4.17 8.16 -6.10
CA ALA A 37 -4.97 7.17 -5.38
C ALA A 37 -4.67 5.73 -5.87
N TYR A 38 -4.52 5.54 -7.18
CA TYR A 38 -4.20 4.24 -7.76
C TYR A 38 -2.82 3.71 -7.32
N ILE A 39 -1.77 4.53 -7.37
CA ILE A 39 -0.43 4.06 -7.00
C ILE A 39 -0.28 3.85 -5.49
N THR A 40 -0.92 4.69 -4.67
CA THR A 40 -0.86 4.56 -3.21
C THR A 40 -1.71 3.41 -2.70
N SER A 41 -2.86 3.12 -3.33
CA SER A 41 -3.64 1.92 -2.99
C SER A 41 -2.91 0.62 -3.32
N LYS A 42 -2.08 0.61 -4.39
CA LYS A 42 -1.27 -0.55 -4.75
C LYS A 42 -0.13 -0.79 -3.75
N GLU A 43 0.60 0.25 -3.35
CA GLU A 43 1.64 0.13 -2.31
C GLU A 43 1.05 -0.24 -0.94
N LEU A 44 -0.14 0.26 -0.62
CA LEU A 44 -0.86 -0.14 0.60
C LEU A 44 -1.41 -1.56 0.53
N SER A 45 -1.68 -2.12 -0.66
CA SER A 45 -2.09 -3.53 -0.78
C SER A 45 -0.95 -4.53 -0.58
N ASP A 46 0.30 -4.11 -0.83
CA ASP A 46 1.49 -4.91 -0.51
C ASP A 46 1.81 -4.88 1.01
N GLN A 47 1.35 -3.85 1.72
CA GLN A 47 1.15 -3.94 3.16
C GLN A 47 -0.17 -4.67 3.40
N LYS A 48 -0.17 -6.01 3.36
CA LYS A 48 -1.30 -6.81 3.86
C LYS A 48 -1.82 -6.14 5.13
N ASP A 49 -3.03 -5.58 5.08
CA ASP A 49 -3.72 -5.03 6.24
C ASP A 49 -4.05 -6.23 7.14
N LEU A 50 -3.04 -6.69 7.87
CA LEU A 50 -3.18 -7.73 8.85
C LEU A 50 -4.14 -7.17 9.90
N THR A 51 -5.16 -7.95 10.24
CA THR A 51 -6.07 -7.58 11.33
C THR A 51 -5.27 -7.29 12.60
N PRO A 52 -5.74 -6.43 13.52
CA PRO A 52 -4.93 -5.97 14.66
C PRO A 52 -4.25 -7.11 15.44
N ILE A 53 -4.95 -8.24 15.60
CA ILE A 53 -4.44 -9.45 16.24
C ILE A 53 -3.31 -10.06 15.42
N VAL A 54 -3.51 -10.28 14.13
CA VAL A 54 -2.50 -10.88 13.25
C VAL A 54 -1.28 -9.97 13.12
N LYS A 55 -1.47 -8.65 13.06
CA LYS A 55 -0.38 -7.67 13.05
C LYS A 55 0.46 -7.72 14.34
N SER A 56 -0.18 -7.97 15.48
CA SER A 56 0.52 -8.08 16.77
C SER A 56 1.38 -9.34 16.88
N LEU A 57 1.02 -10.41 16.17
CA LEU A 57 1.73 -11.68 16.17
C LEU A 57 2.75 -11.79 15.03
N TYR A 58 2.54 -11.06 13.94
CA TYR A 58 3.39 -11.11 12.76
C TYR A 58 4.80 -10.61 13.07
N GLY A 59 5.78 -11.47 12.86
CA GLY A 59 7.19 -11.19 13.15
C GLY A 59 7.63 -11.41 14.61
N SER A 60 6.73 -11.85 15.50
CA SER A 60 7.06 -12.15 16.91
C SER A 60 8.16 -13.22 17.08
N LEU A 61 8.35 -14.08 16.09
CA LEU A 61 9.38 -15.12 16.05
C LEU A 61 10.43 -14.89 14.95
N ALA A 62 10.50 -13.70 14.34
CA ALA A 62 11.34 -13.44 13.17
C ALA A 62 12.85 -13.62 13.41
N ASN A 63 13.30 -13.45 14.66
CA ASN A 63 14.71 -13.59 15.05
C ASN A 63 15.02 -14.92 15.74
N GLU A 64 14.01 -15.76 15.94
CA GLU A 64 14.15 -17.05 16.61
C GLU A 64 14.29 -18.15 15.56
N LYS A 65 15.19 -19.11 15.81
CA LYS A 65 15.32 -20.31 14.98
C LYS A 65 14.36 -21.38 15.50
N VAL A 66 13.07 -21.15 15.28
CA VAL A 66 12.03 -22.10 15.66
C VAL A 66 11.62 -22.90 14.43
N ASP A 67 11.52 -24.20 14.57
CA ASP A 67 11.00 -25.09 13.54
C ASP A 67 9.75 -25.86 14.01
N GLU A 68 9.21 -26.71 13.14
CA GLU A 68 7.97 -27.45 13.42
C GLU A 68 8.14 -28.47 14.56
N THR A 69 9.38 -28.87 14.84
CA THR A 69 9.72 -29.81 15.91
C THR A 69 9.54 -29.16 17.28
N ASP A 70 9.97 -27.90 17.43
CA ASP A 70 9.75 -27.12 18.66
C ASP A 70 8.26 -27.00 18.99
N TYR A 71 7.42 -26.85 17.96
CA TYR A 71 5.97 -26.79 18.12
C TYR A 71 5.39 -28.14 18.58
N LYS A 72 5.86 -29.25 18.02
CA LYS A 72 5.44 -30.60 18.41
C LYS A 72 5.85 -30.93 19.84
N GLU A 73 7.08 -30.63 20.24
CA GLU A 73 7.55 -30.81 21.62
C GLU A 73 6.74 -29.98 22.61
N TYR A 74 6.40 -28.74 22.26
CA TYR A 74 5.54 -27.91 23.09
C TYR A 74 4.15 -28.53 23.28
N LEU A 75 3.54 -29.06 22.21
CA LEU A 75 2.23 -29.71 22.29
C LEU A 75 2.28 -30.97 23.15
N GLU A 76 3.32 -31.79 23.01
CA GLU A 76 3.51 -32.98 23.86
C GLU A 76 3.61 -32.58 25.33
N LYS A 77 4.51 -31.66 25.71
CA LYS A 77 4.64 -31.19 27.10
C LYS A 77 3.38 -30.56 27.68
N LYS A 78 2.52 -29.99 26.82
CA LYS A 78 1.32 -29.28 27.25
C LYS A 78 0.13 -30.22 27.47
N TYR A 79 0.05 -31.30 26.69
CA TYR A 79 -1.14 -32.15 26.63
C TYR A 79 -0.90 -33.61 27.04
N LEU A 80 0.35 -34.07 27.08
CA LEU A 80 0.78 -35.37 27.63
C LEU A 80 1.52 -35.17 28.96
#